data_AF-A0A1M3LKR7-F1
#
_entry.id   AF-A0A1M3LKR7-F1
#
_cell.length_a   1.000
_cell.length_b   1.000
_cell.length_c   1.000
_cell.angle_alpha   90.00
_cell.angle_beta   90.00
_cell.angle_gamma   90.00
#
_symmetry.space_group_name_H-M   'P 1'
#
loop_
_entity.id
_entity.type
_entity.pdbx_description
1 polymer ?
#
loop_
_entity_poly.entity_id
_entity_poly.type
_entity_poly.pdbx_seq_one_letter_code
_entity_poly.pdbx_strand_id
1 'polypeptide(L)'
;MIQTGADPTSWRVHSPLPRSRYWAPVLSVLLHLLLAFIWLGFPLPELKPAEPPSISVDIVPPPQPAQPKPVPPSPQAPQAPQAKPAEQGTPVPQLTEGELAEKSTPRSETESKKPSPPDPAASQPSQKTKKPAPVTQNQRDWVLSRVLKHWRRPPEMGAYANGTISLAVRVNADGYFSDIYDARRAWNPNDVFDGYGTLPPSAVQRRIIDSIYGAIRQAQPMKLPQELRDKAPFEVRLDFRFKDVR
;
A
#
# COMPACT_ATOMS: atom_id res chain seq x y z
N MET A 1 52.22 53.61 18.82
CA MET A 1 50.82 54.08 18.86
C MET A 1 50.34 54.10 17.43
N ILE A 2 49.35 53.33 16.98
CA ILE A 2 47.95 53.32 17.43
C ILE A 2 47.38 51.89 17.27
N GLN A 3 46.69 51.42 18.31
CA GLN A 3 45.80 50.25 18.31
C GLN A 3 44.55 50.56 17.48
N THR A 4 44.14 49.66 16.60
CA THR A 4 42.76 49.57 16.12
C THR A 4 42.23 48.20 16.49
N GLY A 5 41.57 48.15 17.66
CA GLY A 5 40.69 47.07 18.04
C GLY A 5 39.40 47.15 17.22
N ALA A 6 39.02 46.04 16.62
CA ALA A 6 37.70 45.84 16.05
C ALA A 6 36.95 44.89 17.00
N ASP A 7 36.01 45.45 17.77
CA ASP A 7 35.07 44.70 18.60
C ASP A 7 34.11 43.90 17.70
N PRO A 8 34.01 42.56 17.88
CA PRO A 8 32.93 41.79 17.28
C PRO A 8 31.65 42.05 18.08
N THR A 9 30.90 43.05 17.64
CA THR A 9 29.57 43.36 18.17
C THR A 9 28.64 42.17 17.92
N SER A 10 28.43 41.39 18.98
CA SER A 10 27.55 40.24 19.03
C SER A 10 26.09 40.68 18.83
N TRP A 11 25.50 40.36 17.68
CA TRP A 11 24.07 40.45 17.47
C TRP A 11 23.39 39.30 18.23
N ARG A 12 23.16 39.47 19.54
CA ARG A 12 22.23 38.59 20.25
C ARG A 12 20.81 38.91 19.80
N VAL A 13 20.29 38.09 18.89
CA VAL A 13 18.86 38.04 18.58
C VAL A 13 18.16 37.55 19.85
N HIS A 14 17.55 38.48 20.59
CA HIS A 14 16.62 38.14 21.65
C HIS A 14 15.34 37.58 21.01
N SER A 15 15.26 36.26 20.90
CA SER A 15 14.03 35.58 20.52
C SER A 15 12.94 35.93 21.55
N PRO A 16 11.80 36.51 21.15
CA PRO A 16 10.70 36.78 22.07
C PRO A 16 10.23 35.46 22.67
N LEU A 17 10.18 35.38 24.00
CA LEU A 17 9.70 34.22 24.71
C LEU A 17 8.27 33.89 24.24
N PRO A 18 7.97 32.64 23.86
CA PRO A 18 6.65 32.27 23.40
C PRO A 18 5.63 32.50 24.52
N ARG A 19 4.52 33.17 24.19
CA ARG A 19 3.35 33.40 25.07
C ARG A 19 2.77 32.11 25.70
N SER A 20 3.24 30.93 25.28
CA SER A 20 2.86 29.63 25.84
C SER A 20 3.35 29.39 27.28
N ARG A 21 4.32 30.17 27.78
CA ARG A 21 4.88 29.95 29.14
C ARG A 21 3.88 30.20 30.27
N TYR A 22 2.83 30.99 30.02
CA TYR A 22 1.74 31.21 30.98
C TYR A 22 0.72 30.07 31.03
N TRP A 23 0.71 29.18 30.03
CA TRP A 23 -0.22 28.06 29.97
C TRP A 23 0.30 26.82 30.70
N ALA A 24 1.62 26.69 30.85
CA ALA A 24 2.25 25.58 31.56
C ALA A 24 1.71 25.35 32.99
N PRO A 25 1.60 26.39 33.87
CA PRO A 25 1.02 26.18 35.20
C PRO A 25 -0.46 25.84 35.14
N VAL A 26 -1.22 26.44 34.20
CA VAL A 26 -2.66 26.17 34.03
C VAL A 26 -2.90 24.71 33.63
N LEU A 27 -2.14 24.20 32.66
CA LEU A 27 -2.20 22.80 32.25
C LEU A 27 -1.79 21.85 33.37
N SER A 28 -0.78 22.22 34.15
CA SER A 28 -0.35 21.42 35.31
C SER A 28 -1.47 21.30 36.34
N VAL A 29 -2.11 22.42 36.71
CA VAL A 29 -3.23 22.42 37.67
C VAL A 29 -4.41 21.61 37.12
N LEU A 30 -4.75 21.79 35.85
CA LEU A 30 -5.85 21.06 35.20
C LEU A 30 -5.61 19.54 35.20
N LEU A 31 -4.37 19.11 34.92
CA LEU A 31 -3.98 17.71 34.93
C LEU A 31 -4.09 17.10 36.34
N HIS A 32 -3.63 17.82 37.37
CA HIS A 32 -3.71 17.35 38.76
C HIS A 32 -5.16 17.25 39.25
N LEU A 33 -6.02 18.19 38.84
CA LEU A 33 -7.46 18.10 39.12
C LEU A 33 -8.08 16.87 38.45
N LEU A 34 -7.77 16.62 37.18
CA LEU A 34 -8.29 15.47 36.45
C LEU A 34 -7.84 14.14 37.09
N LEU A 35 -6.57 14.07 37.52
CA LEU A 35 -6.04 12.92 38.25
C LEU A 35 -6.71 12.74 39.62
N ALA A 36 -6.95 13.82 40.35
CA ALA A 36 -7.68 13.78 41.61
C ALA A 36 -9.14 13.33 41.43
N PHE A 37 -9.80 13.75 40.35
CA PHE A 37 -11.16 13.29 40.00
C PHE A 37 -11.23 11.80 39.70
N ILE A 38 -10.25 11.25 38.97
CA ILE A 38 -10.11 9.81 38.73
C ILE A 38 -9.90 9.06 40.05
N TRP A 39 -9.07 9.61 40.94
CA TRP A 39 -8.72 8.97 42.22
C TRP A 39 -9.88 8.99 43.23
N LEU A 40 -10.71 10.04 43.23
CA LEU A 40 -11.92 10.14 44.06
C LEU A 40 -13.06 9.22 43.61
N GLY A 41 -12.88 8.43 42.54
CA GLY A 41 -13.88 7.47 42.08
C GLY A 41 -15.14 8.14 41.51
N PHE A 42 -15.05 9.38 41.04
CA PHE A 42 -16.13 9.96 40.26
C PHE A 42 -16.28 9.11 38.99
N PRO A 43 -17.45 8.49 38.76
CA PRO A 43 -17.67 7.76 37.52
C PRO A 43 -17.52 8.76 36.38
N LEU A 44 -16.61 8.47 35.44
CA LEU A 44 -16.62 9.15 34.15
C LEU A 44 -18.06 9.11 33.63
N PRO A 45 -18.60 10.21 33.07
CA PRO A 45 -19.92 10.18 32.46
C PRO A 45 -19.92 9.03 31.45
N GLU A 46 -20.69 8.01 31.80
CA GLU A 46 -20.86 6.81 31.02
C GLU A 46 -21.47 7.29 29.70
N LEU A 47 -20.62 7.38 28.67
CA LEU A 47 -21.08 7.55 27.30
C LEU A 47 -21.96 6.32 27.04
N LYS A 48 -23.27 6.49 27.24
CA LYS A 48 -24.28 5.47 26.94
C LYS A 48 -23.89 4.89 25.58
N PRO A 49 -23.57 3.60 25.49
CA PRO A 49 -23.44 2.95 24.21
C PRO A 49 -24.70 3.26 23.44
N ALA A 50 -24.57 3.95 22.32
CA ALA A 50 -25.68 4.11 21.39
C ALA A 50 -26.16 2.69 21.08
N GLU A 51 -27.40 2.43 21.48
CA GLU A 51 -28.12 1.20 21.22
C GLU A 51 -27.92 0.84 19.74
N PRO A 52 -27.39 -0.35 19.43
CA PRO A 52 -27.27 -0.74 18.03
C PRO A 52 -28.70 -0.71 17.45
N PRO A 53 -28.92 -0.07 16.28
CA PRO A 53 -30.24 -0.11 15.67
C PRO A 53 -30.61 -1.58 15.51
N SER A 54 -31.73 -1.97 16.13
CA SER A 54 -32.38 -3.25 15.87
C SER A 54 -32.67 -3.29 14.38
N ILE A 55 -31.81 -3.99 13.65
CA ILE A 55 -32.10 -4.41 12.29
C ILE A 55 -33.22 -5.43 12.42
N SER A 56 -34.45 -4.94 12.34
CA SER A 56 -35.61 -5.76 12.01
C SER A 56 -35.39 -6.24 10.58
N VAL A 57 -34.74 -7.39 10.44
CA VAL A 57 -34.79 -8.18 9.21
C VAL A 57 -36.23 -8.66 9.11
N ASP A 58 -37.02 -8.00 8.26
CA ASP A 58 -38.24 -8.60 7.75
C ASP A 58 -37.81 -9.82 6.94
N ILE A 59 -38.02 -10.99 7.54
CA ILE A 59 -37.75 -12.29 6.92
C ILE A 59 -38.77 -12.42 5.80
N VAL A 60 -38.37 -12.03 4.60
CA VAL A 60 -39.05 -12.47 3.38
C VAL A 60 -39.05 -14.01 3.44
N PRO A 61 -40.22 -14.66 3.41
CA PRO A 61 -40.32 -16.11 3.50
C PRO A 61 -39.47 -16.76 2.40
N PRO A 62 -38.86 -17.92 2.67
CA PRO A 62 -38.01 -18.61 1.71
C PRO A 62 -38.74 -18.83 0.38
N PRO A 63 -38.08 -18.66 -0.78
CA PRO A 63 -38.70 -18.97 -2.06
C PRO A 63 -39.19 -20.41 -2.03
N GLN A 64 -40.50 -20.58 -2.26
CA GLN A 64 -41.11 -21.89 -2.39
C GLN A 64 -40.34 -22.70 -3.45
N PRO A 65 -40.11 -24.01 -3.25
CA PRO A 65 -39.60 -24.88 -4.28
C PRO A 65 -40.50 -24.73 -5.52
N ALA A 66 -39.91 -24.33 -6.65
CA ALA A 66 -40.63 -24.31 -7.91
C ALA A 66 -41.23 -25.71 -8.14
N GLN A 67 -42.55 -25.76 -8.20
CA GLN A 67 -43.28 -26.96 -8.60
C GLN A 67 -42.81 -27.41 -9.99
N PRO A 68 -42.63 -28.71 -10.23
CA PRO A 68 -42.25 -29.22 -11.53
C PRO A 68 -43.33 -28.89 -12.56
N LYS A 69 -42.92 -28.23 -13.66
CA LYS A 69 -43.79 -28.03 -14.84
C LYS A 69 -44.15 -29.39 -15.45
N PRO A 70 -45.38 -29.57 -15.96
CA PRO A 70 -45.78 -30.77 -16.69
C PRO A 70 -44.96 -30.95 -17.98
N VAL A 71 -44.58 -32.20 -18.25
CA VAL A 71 -43.86 -32.67 -19.43
C VAL A 71 -44.78 -32.65 -20.66
N PRO A 72 -44.43 -31.98 -21.77
CA PRO A 72 -45.01 -32.28 -23.08
C PRO A 72 -44.35 -33.56 -23.68
N PRO A 73 -45.11 -34.39 -24.41
CA PRO A 73 -44.67 -35.73 -24.81
C PRO A 73 -43.51 -35.72 -25.82
N SER A 74 -42.57 -36.66 -25.65
CA SER A 74 -41.52 -36.96 -26.63
C SER A 74 -42.12 -37.59 -27.89
N PRO A 75 -41.56 -37.27 -29.06
CA PRO A 75 -41.26 -38.32 -30.03
C PRO A 75 -39.84 -38.24 -30.59
N GLN A 76 -39.20 -39.41 -30.53
CA GLN A 76 -38.26 -39.97 -31.51
C GLN A 76 -36.81 -39.46 -31.52
N ALA A 77 -35.94 -40.40 -31.11
CA ALA A 77 -34.51 -40.42 -31.36
C ALA A 77 -34.20 -40.48 -32.86
N PRO A 78 -33.06 -39.92 -33.28
CA PRO A 78 -32.37 -40.45 -34.45
C PRO A 78 -30.97 -40.98 -34.14
N GLN A 79 -30.72 -42.15 -34.72
CA GLN A 79 -29.44 -42.83 -34.89
C GLN A 79 -28.43 -41.96 -35.65
N ALA A 80 -27.13 -42.17 -35.38
CA ALA A 80 -26.02 -41.78 -36.29
C ALA A 80 -26.03 -42.68 -37.55
N PRO A 81 -25.13 -42.55 -38.56
CA PRO A 81 -24.11 -41.53 -38.90
C PRO A 81 -24.16 -41.08 -40.40
N GLN A 82 -23.40 -40.04 -40.83
CA GLN A 82 -22.54 -40.05 -42.05
C GLN A 82 -22.03 -38.65 -42.50
N ALA A 83 -20.74 -38.65 -42.85
CA ALA A 83 -20.01 -37.98 -43.95
C ALA A 83 -20.30 -36.51 -44.36
N LYS A 84 -19.20 -35.72 -44.36
CA LYS A 84 -18.87 -34.56 -45.22
C LYS A 84 -19.37 -34.72 -46.68
N PRO A 85 -19.67 -33.63 -47.44
CA PRO A 85 -18.66 -32.63 -47.86
C PRO A 85 -19.12 -31.16 -48.03
N ALA A 86 -18.11 -30.27 -48.16
CA ALA A 86 -17.97 -29.00 -48.90
C ALA A 86 -19.24 -28.19 -49.29
N GLU A 87 -19.31 -26.86 -49.28
CA GLU A 87 -18.38 -25.81 -49.71
C GLU A 87 -19.07 -24.43 -49.54
N GLN A 88 -18.30 -23.33 -49.61
CA GLN A 88 -18.69 -21.95 -50.02
C GLN A 88 -19.67 -21.19 -49.11
N GLY A 89 -19.27 -20.14 -48.37
CA GLY A 89 -18.73 -18.83 -48.81
C GLY A 89 -19.69 -17.78 -48.23
N THR A 90 -19.34 -16.61 -47.67
CA THR A 90 -18.19 -15.71 -47.74
C THR A 90 -18.34 -14.69 -46.56
N PRO A 91 -17.45 -13.70 -46.37
CA PRO A 91 -16.37 -13.67 -45.39
C PRO A 91 -16.64 -12.81 -44.14
N VAL A 92 -16.01 -13.18 -43.02
CA VAL A 92 -15.95 -12.38 -41.78
C VAL A 92 -14.93 -11.23 -41.96
N PRO A 93 -15.21 -9.98 -41.54
CA PRO A 93 -14.28 -8.87 -41.65
C PRO A 93 -12.97 -9.14 -40.91
N GLN A 94 -11.88 -9.26 -41.65
CA GLN A 94 -10.53 -9.38 -41.10
C GLN A 94 -10.03 -8.03 -40.60
N LEU A 95 -9.46 -8.08 -39.39
CA LEU A 95 -8.64 -7.03 -38.79
C LEU A 95 -7.55 -6.59 -39.77
N THR A 96 -7.56 -5.32 -40.13
CA THR A 96 -6.51 -4.69 -40.94
C THR A 96 -5.28 -4.49 -40.05
N GLU A 97 -4.30 -5.38 -40.16
CA GLU A 97 -2.93 -5.11 -39.72
C GLU A 97 -2.33 -4.07 -40.67
N GLY A 98 -2.16 -2.84 -40.17
CA GLY A 98 -1.47 -1.79 -40.90
C GLY A 98 0.04 -2.04 -40.88
N GLU A 99 0.58 -2.53 -41.99
CA GLU A 99 1.98 -2.35 -42.38
C GLU A 99 2.30 -0.85 -42.46
N LEU A 100 3.19 -0.39 -41.58
CA LEU A 100 3.96 0.84 -41.77
C LEU A 100 5.43 0.52 -41.47
N ALA A 101 6.07 0.00 -42.52
CA ALA A 101 7.43 0.26 -42.96
C ALA A 101 8.50 0.51 -41.88
N GLU A 102 9.28 -0.55 -41.63
CA GLU A 102 10.72 -0.59 -41.92
C GLU A 102 11.49 0.74 -41.85
N LYS A 103 12.15 0.99 -40.71
CA LYS A 103 13.45 1.67 -40.65
C LYS A 103 14.01 1.57 -39.24
N SER A 104 14.98 0.69 -39.05
CA SER A 104 16.21 0.89 -38.26
C SER A 104 16.86 -0.47 -37.99
N THR A 105 17.64 -0.94 -38.95
CA THR A 105 18.67 -1.95 -38.76
C THR A 105 19.81 -1.33 -37.93
N PRO A 106 20.26 -1.95 -36.83
CA PRO A 106 21.60 -1.68 -36.31
C PRO A 106 22.60 -2.51 -37.12
N ARG A 107 23.41 -1.81 -37.92
CA ARG A 107 24.57 -2.35 -38.64
C ARG A 107 25.59 -2.84 -37.62
N SER A 108 25.82 -4.15 -37.59
CA SER A 108 27.08 -4.72 -37.10
C SER A 108 28.19 -4.30 -38.03
N GLU A 109 29.12 -3.50 -37.55
CA GLU A 109 30.46 -3.41 -38.11
C GLU A 109 31.50 -3.67 -37.02
N THR A 110 32.27 -4.70 -37.32
CA THR A 110 33.45 -5.16 -36.61
C THR A 110 34.58 -4.14 -36.75
N GLU A 111 35.44 -4.12 -35.72
CA GLU A 111 36.89 -3.90 -35.84
C GLU A 111 37.44 -2.46 -35.75
N SER A 112 37.91 -2.08 -34.55
CA SER A 112 39.31 -1.71 -34.38
C SER A 112 39.78 -1.80 -32.92
N LYS A 113 40.82 -2.62 -32.74
CA LYS A 113 41.67 -2.80 -31.56
C LYS A 113 42.42 -1.51 -31.18
N LYS A 114 42.54 -1.20 -29.87
CA LYS A 114 43.74 -1.48 -29.06
C LYS A 114 43.50 -1.16 -27.56
N PRO A 115 44.31 -1.76 -26.65
CA PRO A 115 43.93 -2.08 -25.27
C PRO A 115 44.47 -1.11 -24.22
N SER A 116 43.83 -1.10 -23.05
CA SER A 116 44.49 -0.77 -21.78
C SER A 116 44.28 -1.92 -20.77
N PRO A 117 45.29 -2.30 -19.97
CA PRO A 117 45.28 -3.49 -19.11
C PRO A 117 44.49 -3.31 -17.79
N PRO A 118 44.29 -4.39 -17.02
CA PRO A 118 43.13 -4.59 -16.15
C PRO A 118 43.34 -4.10 -14.71
N ASP A 119 42.29 -3.53 -14.12
CA ASP A 119 42.13 -3.50 -12.66
C ASP A 119 41.31 -4.73 -12.22
N PRO A 120 41.83 -5.58 -11.31
CA PRO A 120 41.13 -6.73 -10.80
C PRO A 120 40.42 -6.36 -9.49
N ALA A 121 39.17 -5.89 -9.55
CA ALA A 121 38.34 -5.86 -8.35
C ALA A 121 36.84 -5.92 -8.68
N ALA A 122 36.21 -6.98 -8.18
CA ALA A 122 34.78 -7.13 -7.96
C ALA A 122 33.89 -7.30 -9.20
N SER A 123 34.11 -8.40 -9.95
CA SER A 123 32.98 -9.13 -10.52
C SER A 123 32.16 -9.74 -9.37
N GLN A 124 31.24 -8.96 -8.79
CA GLN A 124 30.15 -9.58 -8.04
C GLN A 124 29.23 -10.28 -9.06
N PRO A 125 28.94 -11.57 -8.88
CA PRO A 125 27.99 -12.25 -9.74
C PRO A 125 26.63 -11.59 -9.54
N SER A 126 26.10 -11.00 -10.60
CA SER A 126 24.70 -10.61 -10.72
C SER A 126 23.86 -11.87 -10.54
N GLN A 127 23.45 -12.11 -9.29
CA GLN A 127 22.51 -13.17 -8.95
C GLN A 127 21.26 -12.93 -9.80
N LYS A 128 21.02 -13.84 -10.74
CA LYS A 128 19.76 -13.91 -11.47
C LYS A 128 18.64 -14.07 -10.44
N THR A 129 17.99 -12.98 -10.10
CA THR A 129 16.85 -12.95 -9.19
C THR A 129 15.75 -13.76 -9.86
N LYS A 130 15.57 -15.01 -9.40
CA LYS A 130 14.40 -15.81 -9.75
C LYS A 130 13.18 -14.96 -9.41
N LYS A 131 12.31 -14.70 -10.38
CA LYS A 131 11.07 -13.96 -10.15
C LYS A 131 10.34 -14.64 -8.98
N PRO A 132 9.98 -13.90 -7.92
CA PRO A 132 9.28 -14.47 -6.77
C PRO A 132 7.98 -15.13 -7.23
N ALA A 133 7.56 -16.18 -6.53
CA ALA A 133 6.35 -16.92 -6.87
C ALA A 133 5.13 -15.97 -6.90
N PRO A 134 4.25 -16.08 -7.92
CA PRO A 134 3.08 -15.22 -8.01
C PRO A 134 2.11 -15.49 -6.85
N VAL A 135 1.78 -14.44 -6.12
CA VAL A 135 0.83 -14.45 -5.00
C VAL A 135 -0.59 -14.30 -5.54
N THR A 136 -1.53 -15.09 -5.02
CA THR A 136 -2.95 -15.01 -5.44
C THR A 136 -3.59 -13.73 -4.90
N GLN A 137 -4.70 -13.28 -5.51
CA GLN A 137 -5.42 -12.08 -5.05
C GLN A 137 -5.83 -12.18 -3.58
N ASN A 138 -6.41 -13.31 -3.16
CA ASN A 138 -6.81 -13.55 -1.77
C ASN A 138 -5.62 -13.43 -0.78
N GLN A 139 -4.45 -13.90 -1.19
CA GLN A 139 -3.23 -13.80 -0.37
C GLN A 139 -2.75 -12.35 -0.24
N ARG A 140 -2.84 -11.56 -1.33
CA ARG A 140 -2.55 -10.12 -1.29
C ARG A 140 -3.53 -9.37 -0.39
N ASP A 141 -4.82 -9.64 -0.54
CA ASP A 141 -5.88 -9.02 0.25
C ASP A 141 -5.77 -9.37 1.73
N TRP A 142 -5.34 -10.61 2.05
CA TRP A 142 -5.03 -10.99 3.42
C TRP A 142 -3.90 -10.14 4.01
N VAL A 143 -2.79 -9.94 3.29
CA VAL A 143 -1.68 -9.08 3.76
C VAL A 143 -2.14 -7.64 3.90
N LEU A 144 -2.87 -7.12 2.90
CA LEU A 144 -3.43 -5.77 2.93
C LEU A 144 -4.34 -5.56 4.14
N SER A 145 -5.23 -6.52 4.46
CA SER A 145 -6.12 -6.43 5.62
C SER A 145 -5.38 -6.30 6.95
N ARG A 146 -4.21 -6.94 7.08
CA ARG A 146 -3.36 -6.80 8.27
C ARG A 146 -2.79 -5.40 8.39
N VAL A 147 -2.33 -4.82 7.29
CA VAL A 147 -1.79 -3.46 7.28
C VAL A 147 -2.89 -2.42 7.52
N LEU A 148 -4.05 -2.58 6.87
CA LEU A 148 -5.18 -1.66 7.00
C LEU A 148 -5.70 -1.57 8.45
N LYS A 149 -5.61 -2.65 9.24
CA LYS A 149 -5.96 -2.63 10.66
C LYS A 149 -5.17 -1.59 11.47
N HIS A 150 -3.94 -1.29 11.07
CA HIS A 150 -3.06 -0.33 11.73
C HIS A 150 -3.06 1.04 11.05
N TRP A 151 -3.74 1.18 9.92
CA TRP A 151 -3.74 2.43 9.17
C TRP A 151 -4.74 3.42 9.76
N ARG A 152 -4.21 4.55 10.22
CA ARG A 152 -5.00 5.70 10.66
C ARG A 152 -5.04 6.72 9.53
N ARG A 153 -6.21 6.91 8.92
CA ARG A 153 -6.41 7.88 7.85
C ARG A 153 -6.27 9.31 8.38
N PRO A 154 -5.29 10.12 7.90
CA PRO A 154 -5.27 11.55 8.18
C PRO A 154 -6.61 12.24 7.82
N PRO A 155 -7.12 13.13 8.69
CA PRO A 155 -8.40 13.81 8.46
C PRO A 155 -8.42 14.65 7.18
N GLU A 156 -7.26 15.14 6.73
CA GLU A 156 -7.12 15.98 5.54
C GLU A 156 -7.21 15.20 4.23
N MET A 157 -7.30 13.87 4.28
CA MET A 157 -7.50 13.03 3.09
C MET A 157 -8.91 13.11 2.50
N GLY A 158 -9.86 13.80 3.14
CA GLY A 158 -11.22 13.94 2.61
C GLY A 158 -11.28 14.49 1.18
N ALA A 159 -10.38 15.42 0.84
CA ALA A 159 -10.26 15.97 -0.52
C ALA A 159 -9.76 14.96 -1.57
N TYR A 160 -9.17 13.85 -1.12
CA TYR A 160 -8.56 12.83 -1.96
C TYR A 160 -9.34 11.50 -1.91
N ALA A 161 -10.63 11.50 -1.58
CA ALA A 161 -11.41 10.28 -1.35
C ALA A 161 -11.32 9.21 -2.46
N ASN A 162 -11.05 9.62 -3.71
CA ASN A 162 -10.88 8.73 -4.87
C ASN A 162 -9.43 8.33 -5.17
N GLY A 163 -8.47 8.80 -4.37
CA GLY A 163 -7.05 8.50 -4.50
C GLY A 163 -6.72 7.05 -4.16
N THR A 164 -5.71 6.51 -4.85
CA THR A 164 -5.13 5.20 -4.57
C THR A 164 -3.62 5.33 -4.48
N ILE A 165 -3.02 4.70 -3.47
CA ILE A 165 -1.56 4.54 -3.36
C ILE A 165 -1.24 3.06 -3.49
N SER A 166 -0.36 2.72 -4.43
CA SER A 166 0.13 1.36 -4.63
C SER A 166 1.58 1.25 -4.18
N LEU A 167 1.91 0.26 -3.36
CA LEU A 167 3.29 -0.05 -2.97
C LEU A 167 3.60 -1.53 -3.21
N ALA A 168 4.78 -1.82 -3.75
CA ALA A 168 5.30 -3.17 -3.82
C ALA A 168 6.16 -3.46 -2.58
N VAL A 169 5.84 -4.54 -1.87
CA VAL A 169 6.53 -4.97 -0.65
C VAL A 169 6.91 -6.43 -0.76
N ARG A 170 8.10 -6.79 -0.25
CA ARG A 170 8.54 -8.18 -0.15
C ARG A 170 8.34 -8.71 1.26
N VAL A 171 7.63 -9.83 1.39
CA VAL A 171 7.30 -10.48 2.66
C VAL A 171 8.21 -11.68 2.86
N ASN A 172 8.84 -11.76 4.02
CA ASN A 172 9.73 -12.86 4.42
C ASN A 172 8.99 -13.94 5.22
N ALA A 173 9.61 -15.11 5.35
CA ALA A 173 9.02 -16.26 6.05
C ALA A 173 8.84 -16.03 7.57
N ASP A 174 9.54 -15.04 8.12
CA ASP A 174 9.45 -14.59 9.51
C ASP A 174 8.28 -13.61 9.76
N GLY A 175 7.52 -13.25 8.72
CA GLY A 175 6.40 -12.32 8.81
C GLY A 175 6.81 -10.85 8.81
N TYR A 176 8.09 -10.54 8.59
CA TYR A 176 8.57 -9.18 8.39
C TYR A 176 8.55 -8.81 6.90
N PHE A 177 8.39 -7.52 6.62
CA PHE A 177 8.64 -6.97 5.30
C PHE A 177 10.15 -6.73 5.13
N SER A 178 10.63 -6.72 3.89
CA SER A 178 12.04 -6.49 3.55
C SER A 178 12.35 -5.01 3.32
N ASP A 179 13.64 -4.73 3.12
CA ASP A 179 14.16 -3.46 2.61
C ASP A 179 13.81 -2.27 3.52
N ILE A 180 13.27 -1.21 2.91
CA ILE A 180 12.86 0.00 3.62
C ILE A 180 11.66 -0.25 4.51
N TYR A 181 10.92 -1.36 4.37
CA TYR A 181 9.69 -1.61 5.13
C TYR A 181 9.90 -2.45 6.39
N ASP A 182 11.12 -2.94 6.66
CA ASP A 182 11.42 -3.77 7.83
C ASP A 182 11.20 -2.98 9.14
N ALA A 183 10.31 -3.49 10.01
CA ALA A 183 10.02 -2.88 11.30
C ALA A 183 11.20 -2.88 12.28
N ARG A 184 12.21 -3.74 12.07
CA ARG A 184 13.42 -3.84 12.91
C ARG A 184 14.46 -2.77 12.59
N ARG A 185 14.43 -2.20 11.38
CA ARG A 185 15.38 -1.17 10.94
C ARG A 185 14.94 0.20 11.45
N ALA A 186 15.84 1.08 11.84
CA ALA A 186 15.47 2.46 12.20
C ALA A 186 14.72 3.15 11.04
N TRP A 187 13.70 3.95 11.37
CA TRP A 187 12.94 4.68 10.35
C TRP A 187 13.80 5.78 9.72
N ASN A 188 14.08 5.64 8.42
CA ASN A 188 14.67 6.69 7.61
C ASN A 188 13.68 7.08 6.50
N PRO A 189 13.03 8.26 6.59
CA PRO A 189 12.03 8.62 5.63
C PRO A 189 12.60 9.02 4.26
N ASN A 190 13.91 9.34 4.19
CA ASN A 190 14.59 9.63 2.93
C ASN A 190 14.78 8.38 2.05
N ASP A 191 14.64 7.18 2.62
CA ASP A 191 14.74 5.93 1.87
C ASP A 191 13.43 5.60 1.09
N VAL A 192 12.32 6.30 1.36
CA VAL A 192 11.01 5.99 0.76
C VAL A 192 10.91 6.47 -0.67
N PHE A 193 11.26 7.73 -0.91
CA PHE A 193 11.30 8.34 -2.23
C PHE A 193 12.16 9.60 -2.20
N ASP A 194 12.72 9.94 -3.36
CA ASP A 194 13.53 11.14 -3.52
C ASP A 194 12.70 12.40 -3.26
N GLY A 195 13.17 13.23 -2.34
CA GLY A 195 12.50 14.48 -1.99
C GLY A 195 11.56 14.41 -0.79
N TYR A 196 11.43 13.28 -0.09
CA TYR A 196 10.68 13.25 1.18
C TYR A 196 11.12 14.39 2.13
N GLY A 197 12.43 14.56 2.31
CA GLY A 197 13.00 15.58 3.20
C GLY A 197 12.67 17.02 2.82
N THR A 198 12.31 17.26 1.55
CA THR A 198 11.91 18.59 1.05
C THR A 198 10.44 18.91 1.32
N LEU A 199 9.62 17.92 1.67
CA LEU A 199 8.21 18.16 1.96
C LEU A 199 8.04 18.83 3.33
N PRO A 200 7.27 19.94 3.41
CA PRO A 200 6.92 20.55 4.68
C PRO A 200 6.31 19.52 5.65
N PRO A 201 6.59 19.59 6.96
CA PRO A 201 5.95 18.72 7.96
C PRO A 201 4.41 18.81 7.95
N SER A 202 3.88 19.97 7.53
CA SER A 202 2.45 20.23 7.40
C SER A 202 1.87 19.75 6.06
N ALA A 203 2.66 19.21 5.13
CA ALA A 203 2.17 18.73 3.85
C ALA A 203 1.31 17.47 4.02
N VAL A 204 0.13 17.46 3.38
CA VAL A 204 -0.80 16.32 3.41
C VAL A 204 -0.12 15.06 2.88
N GLN A 205 0.63 15.17 1.77
CA GLN A 205 1.38 14.06 1.18
C GLN A 205 2.34 13.40 2.19
N ARG A 206 3.08 14.21 2.96
CA ARG A 206 3.99 13.70 3.98
C ARG A 206 3.24 12.94 5.07
N ARG A 207 2.15 13.51 5.59
CA ARG A 207 1.29 12.83 6.58
C ARG A 207 0.69 11.53 6.07
N ILE A 208 0.28 11.47 4.81
CA ILE A 208 -0.25 10.24 4.19
C ILE A 208 0.84 9.17 4.17
N ILE A 209 2.03 9.51 3.69
CA ILE A 209 3.15 8.57 3.58
C ILE A 209 3.56 8.08 4.98
N ASP A 210 3.69 8.98 5.94
CA ASP A 210 3.99 8.64 7.34
C ASP A 210 2.92 7.70 7.93
N SER A 211 1.64 7.94 7.63
CA SER A 211 0.54 7.10 8.12
C SER A 211 0.57 5.69 7.53
N ILE A 212 0.83 5.56 6.22
CA ILE A 212 0.88 4.27 5.52
C ILE A 212 2.10 3.49 5.99
N TYR A 213 3.26 4.13 6.01
CA TYR A 213 4.48 3.48 6.41
C TYR A 213 4.47 3.08 7.89
N GLY A 214 3.90 3.94 8.76
CA GLY A 214 3.64 3.61 10.15
C GLY A 214 2.75 2.36 10.29
N ALA A 215 1.70 2.25 9.48
CA ALA A 215 0.81 1.08 9.47
C ALA A 215 1.54 -0.20 9.03
N ILE A 216 2.34 -0.13 7.97
CA ILE A 216 3.14 -1.26 7.46
C ILE A 216 4.08 -1.80 8.55
N ARG A 217 4.68 -0.91 9.34
CA ARG A 217 5.58 -1.30 10.43
C ARG A 217 4.86 -1.85 11.64
N GLN A 218 3.76 -1.24 12.03
CA GLN A 218 2.95 -1.71 13.15
C GLN A 218 2.30 -3.07 12.90
N ALA A 219 2.05 -3.41 11.63
CA ALA A 219 1.51 -4.72 11.26
C ALA A 219 2.51 -5.87 11.41
N GLN A 220 3.80 -5.58 11.59
CA GLN A 220 4.86 -6.59 11.73
C GLN A 220 5.16 -6.91 13.20
N PRO A 221 5.54 -8.16 13.52
CA PRO A 221 5.56 -9.33 12.64
C PRO A 221 4.15 -9.86 12.35
N MET A 222 3.89 -10.22 11.10
CA MET A 222 2.62 -10.83 10.70
C MET A 222 2.65 -12.35 10.93
N LYS A 223 1.59 -12.89 11.55
CA LYS A 223 1.40 -14.35 11.65
C LYS A 223 0.92 -14.91 10.31
N LEU A 224 1.86 -15.28 9.44
CA LEU A 224 1.57 -15.82 8.11
C LEU A 224 0.87 -17.20 8.21
N PRO A 225 -0.18 -17.45 7.42
CA PRO A 225 -0.70 -18.79 7.19
C PRO A 225 0.40 -19.69 6.58
N GLN A 226 0.33 -21.00 6.85
CA GLN A 226 1.34 -21.95 6.40
C GLN A 226 1.56 -21.87 4.88
N GLU A 227 0.46 -21.79 4.11
CA GLU A 227 0.50 -21.67 2.64
C GLU A 227 1.29 -20.46 2.11
N LEU A 228 1.31 -19.36 2.86
CA LEU A 228 2.07 -18.15 2.51
C LEU A 228 3.51 -18.27 2.97
N ARG A 229 3.73 -18.88 4.14
CA ARG A 229 5.06 -19.12 4.69
C ARG A 229 5.89 -20.02 3.77
N ASP A 230 5.28 -21.05 3.18
CA ASP A 230 5.95 -21.98 2.26
C ASP A 230 6.35 -21.31 0.92
N LYS A 231 5.68 -20.21 0.56
CA LYS A 231 5.99 -19.41 -0.65
C LYS A 231 6.96 -18.26 -0.38
N ALA A 232 7.37 -18.05 0.85
CA ALA A 232 8.23 -16.93 1.20
C ALA A 232 9.69 -17.18 0.73
N PRO A 233 10.42 -16.12 0.33
CA PRO A 233 9.97 -14.74 0.22
C PRO A 233 9.11 -14.50 -1.04
N PHE A 234 8.07 -13.67 -0.91
CA PHE A 234 7.19 -13.30 -2.01
C PHE A 234 6.92 -11.81 -2.06
N GLU A 235 6.56 -11.30 -3.25
CA GLU A 235 6.28 -9.88 -3.47
C GLU A 235 4.77 -9.65 -3.57
N VAL A 236 4.28 -8.62 -2.89
CA VAL A 236 2.88 -8.23 -2.86
C VAL A 236 2.77 -6.75 -3.22
N ARG A 237 1.81 -6.44 -4.09
CA ARG A 237 1.35 -5.07 -4.30
C ARG A 237 0.22 -4.77 -3.31
N LEU A 238 0.41 -3.75 -2.49
CA LEU A 238 -0.57 -3.23 -1.54
C LEU A 238 -1.22 -1.98 -2.15
N ASP A 239 -2.53 -2.03 -2.37
CA ASP A 239 -3.30 -0.92 -2.92
C ASP A 239 -4.16 -0.28 -1.83
N PHE A 240 -3.74 0.90 -1.36
CA PHE A 240 -4.44 1.69 -0.36
C PHE A 240 -5.42 2.62 -1.05
N ARG A 241 -6.71 2.31 -0.94
CA ARG A 241 -7.81 3.15 -1.43
C ARG A 241 -8.35 3.99 -0.30
N PHE A 242 -8.46 5.30 -0.50
CA PHE A 242 -8.77 6.22 0.60
C PHE A 242 -10.25 6.15 1.04
N LYS A 243 -11.11 5.55 0.21
CA LYS A 243 -12.51 5.27 0.49
C LYS A 243 -12.74 4.04 1.40
N ASP A 244 -11.80 3.11 1.45
CA ASP A 244 -11.99 1.77 2.06
C ASP A 244 -11.75 1.77 3.58
N VAL A 245 -11.26 2.88 4.15
CA VAL A 245 -11.07 3.04 5.60
C VAL A 245 -12.07 4.08 6.11
N ARG A 246 -13.12 3.60 6.78
CA ARG A 246 -14.14 4.40 7.47
C ARG A 246 -14.26 3.95 8.91
#